data_AF-A0A7X6Q2D9-F1
#
_entry.id   AF-A0A7X6Q2D9-F1
#
_cell.length_a   1.000
_cell.length_b   1.000
_cell.length_c   1.000
_cell.angle_alpha   90.00
_cell.angle_beta   90.00
_cell.angle_gamma   90.00
#
_symmetry.space_group_name_H-M   'P 1'
#
loop_
_entity.id
_entity.type
_entity.pdbx_description
1 polymer ?
#
loop_
_entity_poly.entity_id
_entity_poly.type
_entity_poly.pdbx_seq_one_letter_code
_entity_poly.pdbx_strand_id
1 'polypeptide(L)'
;MTSFQWVMLSSAITALIIIPAMFWNNRRGRRRENQDMMRTMRRIANERSESQAILASLDVGIVAYGSDDRLIATNPVAEELFGLIPDRLSDFLDRFGTENGMRAAYHLGGDQISGDINLSGRHLRLVCQHHALSGEGSRFGGHVITAQDFTGIMRQEERRKAFVANVSHELKTP
;
A
#
# COMPACT_ATOMS: atom_id res chain seq x y z
N MET A 1 53.62 -24.29 -52.75
CA MET A 1 52.59 -23.66 -51.89
C MET A 1 53.29 -22.60 -51.06
N THR A 2 52.88 -21.34 -51.20
CA THR A 2 53.64 -20.19 -50.69
C THR A 2 53.44 -20.02 -49.18
N SER A 3 54.46 -19.53 -48.49
CA SER A 3 54.43 -19.17 -47.06
C SER A 3 53.27 -18.22 -46.70
N PHE A 4 52.78 -17.45 -47.68
CA PHE A 4 51.60 -16.59 -47.56
C PHE A 4 50.28 -17.37 -47.35
N GLN A 5 50.13 -18.54 -47.99
CA GLN A 5 48.93 -19.37 -47.86
C GLN A 5 48.80 -19.98 -46.45
N TRP A 6 49.93 -20.31 -45.81
CA TRP A 6 49.95 -20.83 -44.44
C TRP A 6 49.58 -19.78 -43.38
N VAL A 7 49.99 -18.53 -43.58
CA VAL A 7 49.62 -17.39 -42.71
C VAL A 7 48.13 -17.05 -42.84
N MET A 8 47.57 -17.15 -44.05
CA MET A 8 46.13 -16.97 -44.27
C MET A 8 45.29 -18.11 -43.68
N LEU A 9 45.80 -19.34 -43.71
CA LEU A 9 45.10 -20.48 -43.10
C LEU A 9 45.08 -20.37 -41.57
N SER A 10 46.20 -19.97 -40.94
CA SER A 10 46.29 -19.84 -39.49
C SER A 10 45.48 -18.66 -38.93
N SER A 11 45.42 -17.55 -39.65
CA SER A 11 44.56 -16.41 -39.28
C SER A 11 43.07 -16.75 -39.41
N ALA A 12 42.68 -17.52 -40.43
CA ALA A 12 41.31 -18.00 -40.59
C ALA A 12 40.89 -18.95 -39.45
N ILE A 13 41.79 -19.85 -39.02
CA ILE A 13 41.53 -20.80 -37.93
C ILE A 13 41.40 -20.08 -36.58
N THR A 14 42.25 -19.09 -36.29
CA THR A 14 42.18 -18.32 -35.04
C THR A 14 40.89 -17.49 -34.95
N ALA A 15 40.47 -16.86 -36.06
CA ALA A 15 39.18 -16.16 -36.13
C ALA A 15 38.00 -17.11 -35.90
N LEU A 16 38.04 -18.33 -36.44
CA LEU A 16 36.98 -19.33 -36.30
C LEU A 16 36.81 -19.84 -34.86
N ILE A 17 37.86 -19.77 -34.03
CA ILE A 17 37.81 -20.21 -32.62
C ILE A 17 37.47 -19.05 -31.68
N ILE A 18 38.07 -17.88 -31.91
CA ILE A 18 37.93 -16.71 -31.02
C ILE A 18 36.54 -16.07 -31.16
N ILE A 19 36.00 -15.93 -32.38
CA ILE A 19 34.70 -15.28 -32.59
C ILE A 19 33.57 -16.06 -31.89
N PRO A 20 33.45 -17.40 -32.03
CA PRO A 20 32.45 -18.16 -31.28
C PRO A 20 32.69 -18.13 -29.77
N ALA A 21 33.95 -18.20 -29.31
CA ALA A 21 34.26 -18.13 -27.88
C ALA A 21 33.87 -16.77 -27.27
N MET A 22 34.17 -15.67 -27.96
CA MET A 22 33.80 -14.31 -27.57
C MET A 22 32.27 -14.13 -27.59
N PHE A 23 31.59 -14.67 -28.60
CA PHE A 23 30.13 -14.64 -28.69
C PHE A 23 29.46 -15.53 -27.63
N TRP A 24 30.05 -16.66 -27.28
CA TRP A 24 29.58 -17.56 -26.22
C TRP A 24 29.77 -16.93 -24.82
N ASN A 25 30.89 -16.25 -24.59
CA ASN A 25 31.16 -15.53 -23.35
C ASN A 25 30.21 -14.32 -23.18
N ASN A 26 30.01 -13.53 -24.24
CA ASN A 26 29.11 -12.37 -24.24
C ASN A 26 27.62 -12.77 -24.10
N ARG A 27 27.20 -13.90 -24.69
CA ARG A 27 25.85 -14.46 -24.51
C ARG A 27 25.57 -14.95 -23.08
N ARG A 28 26.60 -15.33 -22.32
CA ARG A 28 26.44 -15.75 -20.91
C ARG A 28 26.22 -14.57 -19.95
N GLY A 29 26.84 -13.41 -20.22
CA GLY A 29 26.65 -12.19 -19.40
C GLY A 29 25.24 -11.61 -19.53
N ARG A 30 24.77 -11.39 -20.77
CA ARG A 30 23.44 -10.82 -21.06
C ARG A 30 22.27 -11.64 -20.50
N ARG A 31 22.42 -12.96 -20.40
CA ARG A 31 21.38 -13.82 -19.78
C ARG A 31 21.30 -13.64 -18.27
N ARG A 32 22.41 -13.37 -17.59
CA ARG A 32 22.44 -13.12 -16.14
C ARG A 32 21.81 -11.78 -15.81
N GLU A 33 22.21 -10.71 -16.51
CA GLU A 33 21.65 -9.37 -16.34
C GLU A 33 20.12 -9.34 -16.56
N ASN A 34 19.63 -9.97 -17.62
CA ASN A 34 18.18 -10.06 -17.88
C ASN A 34 17.45 -10.92 -16.84
N GLN A 35 18.10 -11.98 -16.32
CA GLN A 35 17.52 -12.81 -15.27
C GLN A 35 17.45 -12.08 -13.93
N ASP A 36 18.48 -11.31 -13.59
CA ASP A 36 18.55 -10.56 -12.34
C ASP A 36 17.60 -9.35 -12.36
N MET A 37 17.45 -8.68 -13.51
CA MET A 37 16.42 -7.67 -13.73
C MET A 37 15.01 -8.26 -13.59
N MET A 38 14.72 -9.39 -14.25
CA MET A 38 13.42 -10.07 -14.14
C MET A 38 13.13 -10.58 -12.73
N ARG A 39 14.15 -11.06 -12.00
CA ARG A 39 14.02 -11.47 -10.60
C ARG A 39 13.71 -10.27 -9.70
N THR A 40 14.39 -9.15 -9.91
CA THR A 40 14.17 -7.91 -9.15
C THR A 40 12.77 -7.36 -9.44
N MET A 41 12.36 -7.32 -10.71
CA MET A 41 11.02 -6.90 -11.13
C MET A 41 9.93 -7.81 -10.56
N ARG A 42 10.11 -9.13 -10.60
CA ARG A 42 9.16 -10.08 -9.98
C ARG A 42 9.12 -9.96 -8.47
N ARG A 43 10.25 -9.68 -7.82
CA ARG A 43 10.32 -9.48 -6.37
C ARG A 43 9.57 -8.21 -5.97
N ILE A 44 9.79 -7.10 -6.66
CA ILE A 44 9.06 -5.84 -6.45
C ILE A 44 7.56 -6.02 -6.74
N ALA A 45 7.21 -6.76 -7.81
CA ALA A 45 5.82 -7.03 -8.14
C ALA A 45 5.14 -7.94 -7.10
N ASN A 46 5.83 -8.97 -6.60
CA ASN A 46 5.31 -9.83 -5.54
C ASN A 46 5.19 -9.10 -4.21
N GLU A 47 6.20 -8.32 -3.80
CA GLU A 47 6.13 -7.48 -2.59
C GLU A 47 4.95 -6.49 -2.69
N ARG A 48 4.71 -5.92 -3.88
CA ARG A 48 3.55 -5.05 -4.15
C ARG A 48 2.24 -5.82 -4.12
N SER A 49 2.19 -7.04 -4.69
CA SER A 49 0.99 -7.87 -4.75
C SER A 49 0.63 -8.47 -3.38
N GLU A 50 1.62 -8.79 -2.56
CA GLU A 50 1.47 -9.27 -1.18
C GLU A 50 1.05 -8.14 -0.25
N SER A 51 1.67 -6.96 -0.37
CA SER A 51 1.22 -5.75 0.32
C SER A 51 -0.20 -5.37 -0.08
N GLN A 52 -0.56 -5.48 -1.37
CA GLN A 52 -1.94 -5.27 -1.84
C GLN A 52 -2.90 -6.35 -1.33
N ALA A 53 -2.49 -7.62 -1.22
CA ALA A 53 -3.34 -8.68 -0.69
C ALA A 53 -3.60 -8.53 0.82
N ILE A 54 -2.58 -8.09 1.58
CA ILE A 54 -2.73 -7.78 3.02
C ILE A 54 -3.60 -6.52 3.19
N LEU A 55 -3.35 -5.46 2.42
CA LEU A 55 -4.18 -4.25 2.42
C LEU A 55 -5.59 -4.48 1.85
N ALA A 56 -5.81 -5.49 1.02
CA ALA A 56 -7.13 -5.90 0.56
C ALA A 56 -7.84 -6.84 1.56
N SER A 57 -7.10 -7.54 2.41
CA SER A 57 -7.65 -8.33 3.52
C SER A 57 -8.07 -7.47 4.71
N LEU A 58 -7.54 -6.26 4.79
CA LEU A 58 -7.94 -5.23 5.73
C LEU A 58 -8.90 -4.32 4.96
N ASP A 59 -10.21 -4.36 5.23
CA ASP A 59 -11.20 -3.45 4.63
C ASP A 59 -10.96 -1.99 5.10
N VAL A 60 -9.82 -1.41 4.68
CA VAL A 60 -9.30 -0.11 5.08
C VAL A 60 -9.46 0.86 3.91
N GLY A 61 -10.31 1.86 4.09
CA GLY A 61 -10.36 3.03 3.22
C GLY A 61 -9.12 3.90 3.44
N ILE A 62 -8.49 4.35 2.37
CA ILE A 62 -7.36 5.28 2.39
C ILE A 62 -7.72 6.53 1.58
N VAL A 63 -7.50 7.69 2.18
CA VAL A 63 -7.64 9.01 1.56
C VAL A 63 -6.39 9.81 1.86
N ALA A 64 -5.74 10.36 0.84
CA ALA A 64 -4.54 11.16 0.98
C ALA A 64 -4.77 12.58 0.46
N TYR A 65 -4.45 13.56 1.30
CA TYR A 65 -4.42 14.98 0.96
C TYR A 65 -2.97 15.46 0.93
N GLY A 66 -2.63 16.28 -0.06
CA GLY A 66 -1.31 16.92 -0.15
C GLY A 66 -1.08 17.96 0.96
N SER A 67 0.10 18.57 0.96
CA SER A 67 0.43 19.67 1.87
C SER A 67 -0.39 20.95 1.63
N ASP A 68 -1.11 21.02 0.51
CA ASP A 68 -2.05 22.07 0.14
C ASP A 68 -3.51 21.71 0.47
N ASP A 69 -3.71 20.66 1.28
CA ASP A 69 -5.00 20.12 1.68
C ASP A 69 -5.88 19.63 0.53
N ARG A 70 -5.31 19.42 -0.67
CA ARG A 70 -6.04 18.88 -1.83
C ARG A 70 -5.95 17.37 -1.92
N LEU A 71 -7.04 16.74 -2.35
CA LEU A 71 -7.10 15.30 -2.57
C LEU A 71 -6.10 14.91 -3.65
N ILE A 72 -5.17 14.02 -3.31
CA ILE A 72 -4.16 13.51 -4.26
C ILE A 72 -4.39 12.05 -4.64
N ALA A 73 -4.99 11.27 -3.74
CA ALA A 73 -5.23 9.86 -3.95
C ALA A 73 -6.31 9.32 -3.01
N THR A 74 -7.03 8.32 -3.47
CA THR A 74 -7.93 7.51 -2.66
C THR A 74 -7.97 6.08 -3.20
N ASN A 75 -8.40 5.11 -2.39
CA ASN A 75 -8.61 3.73 -2.84
C ASN A 75 -10.12 3.41 -2.99
N PRO A 76 -10.49 2.37 -3.75
CA PRO A 76 -11.90 2.00 -3.95
C PRO A 76 -12.65 1.70 -2.64
N VAL A 77 -11.97 1.20 -1.60
CA VAL A 77 -12.59 0.93 -0.29
C VAL A 77 -13.05 2.23 0.37
N ALA A 78 -12.26 3.31 0.30
CA ALA A 78 -12.68 4.61 0.81
C ALA A 78 -13.89 5.15 0.03
N GLU A 79 -13.91 5.00 -1.29
CA GLU A 79 -15.06 5.39 -2.11
C GLU A 79 -16.32 4.58 -1.74
N GLU A 80 -16.19 3.29 -1.44
CA GLU A 80 -17.32 2.48 -0.94
C GLU A 80 -17.80 2.95 0.44
N LEU A 81 -16.87 3.23 1.36
CA LEU A 81 -17.20 3.60 2.74
C LEU A 81 -17.82 5.00 2.83
N PHE A 82 -17.23 5.98 2.15
CA PHE A 82 -17.61 7.40 2.25
C PHE A 82 -18.50 7.89 1.11
N GLY A 83 -18.61 7.13 0.02
CA GLY A 83 -19.19 7.58 -1.23
C GLY A 83 -18.30 8.62 -1.90
N LEU A 84 -18.79 9.85 -2.02
CA LEU A 84 -18.03 10.95 -2.60
C LEU A 84 -17.02 11.50 -1.58
N ILE A 85 -15.73 11.37 -1.90
CA ILE A 85 -14.61 11.98 -1.17
C ILE A 85 -14.51 13.47 -1.55
N PRO A 86 -14.54 14.40 -0.57
CA PRO A 86 -14.31 15.82 -0.83
C PRO A 86 -12.91 16.11 -1.40
N ASP A 87 -12.79 17.14 -2.24
CA ASP A 87 -11.50 17.56 -2.82
C ASP A 87 -10.57 18.22 -1.80
N ARG A 88 -11.12 18.70 -0.67
CA ARG A 88 -10.37 19.38 0.39
C ARG A 88 -10.46 18.66 1.73
N LEU A 89 -9.35 18.67 2.47
CA LEU A 89 -9.28 18.10 3.82
C LEU A 89 -10.25 18.78 4.79
N SER A 90 -10.40 20.10 4.72
CA SER A 90 -11.36 20.85 5.55
C SER A 90 -12.78 20.31 5.40
N ASP A 91 -13.19 20.06 4.16
CA ASP A 91 -14.55 19.64 3.84
C ASP A 91 -14.77 18.17 4.26
N PHE A 92 -13.72 17.35 4.17
CA PHE A 92 -13.73 15.99 4.74
C PHE A 92 -13.90 16.03 6.26
N LEU A 93 -13.14 16.87 6.97
CA LEU A 93 -13.23 16.99 8.42
C LEU A 93 -14.55 17.62 8.87
N ASP A 94 -15.11 18.56 8.11
CA ASP A 94 -16.43 19.12 8.39
C ASP A 94 -17.52 18.05 8.29
N ARG A 95 -17.44 17.20 7.25
CA ARG A 95 -18.44 16.16 6.98
C ARG A 95 -18.30 14.92 7.87
N PHE A 96 -17.09 14.46 8.13
CA PHE A 96 -16.82 13.16 8.80
C PHE A 96 -16.06 13.31 10.12
N GLY A 97 -15.55 14.49 10.45
CA GLY A 97 -14.70 14.76 11.61
C GLY A 97 -15.34 15.61 12.71
N THR A 98 -16.55 16.13 12.49
CA THR A 98 -17.21 17.03 13.46
C THR A 98 -17.76 16.26 14.66
N GLU A 99 -18.52 15.18 14.42
CA GLU A 99 -19.20 14.43 15.50
C GLU A 99 -18.25 13.59 16.36
N ASN A 100 -17.07 13.28 15.85
CA ASN A 100 -16.09 12.42 16.51
C ASN A 100 -14.89 13.18 17.10
N GLY A 101 -14.90 14.52 17.04
CA GLY A 101 -13.85 15.37 17.59
C GLY A 101 -12.58 15.48 16.75
N MET A 102 -12.47 14.78 15.61
CA MET A 102 -11.28 14.85 14.75
C MET A 102 -11.02 16.26 14.24
N ARG A 103 -12.07 17.01 13.89
CA ARG A 103 -11.94 18.40 13.42
C ARG A 103 -11.31 19.29 14.49
N ALA A 104 -11.76 19.14 15.74
CA ALA A 104 -11.19 19.89 16.86
C ALA A 104 -9.72 19.48 17.10
N ALA A 105 -9.42 18.19 17.10
CA ALA A 105 -8.07 17.67 17.28
C ALA A 105 -7.11 18.11 16.15
N TYR A 106 -7.60 18.23 14.92
CA TYR A 106 -6.85 18.80 13.80
C TYR A 106 -6.43 20.25 14.06
N HIS A 107 -7.36 21.09 14.51
CA HIS A 107 -7.05 22.48 14.83
C HIS A 107 -6.11 22.66 16.03
N LEU A 108 -6.05 21.66 16.92
CA LEU A 108 -5.12 21.64 18.06
C LEU A 108 -3.71 21.17 17.68
N GLY A 109 -3.48 20.74 16.44
CA GLY A 109 -2.15 20.38 15.94
C GLY A 109 -1.64 19.01 16.40
N GLY A 110 -2.52 18.05 16.66
CA GLY A 110 -2.08 16.68 16.98
C GLY A 110 -1.45 15.97 15.78
N ASP A 111 -0.29 15.33 15.98
CA ASP A 111 0.41 14.55 14.93
C ASP A 111 -0.41 13.35 14.44
N GLN A 112 -1.20 12.77 15.34
CA GLN A 112 -2.13 11.69 15.05
C GLN A 112 -3.49 12.01 15.66
N ILE A 113 -4.53 11.96 14.83
CA ILE A 113 -5.89 12.31 15.18
C ILE A 113 -6.76 11.09 14.88
N SER A 114 -7.63 10.71 15.81
CA SER A 114 -8.57 9.59 15.59
C SER A 114 -9.97 9.95 16.04
N GLY A 115 -10.95 9.26 15.44
CA GLY A 115 -12.36 9.40 15.80
C GLY A 115 -13.19 8.27 15.22
N ASP A 116 -14.27 7.93 15.92
CA ASP A 116 -15.19 6.88 15.49
C ASP A 116 -16.46 7.50 14.92
N ILE A 117 -16.96 6.97 13.79
CA ILE A 117 -18.21 7.41 13.17
C ILE A 117 -19.10 6.23 12.84
N ASN A 118 -20.41 6.50 12.79
CA ASN A 118 -21.40 5.56 12.26
C ASN A 118 -21.86 6.07 10.90
N LEU A 119 -21.51 5.34 9.84
CA LEU A 119 -21.84 5.72 8.48
C LEU A 119 -22.55 4.55 7.79
N SER A 120 -23.78 4.79 7.32
CA SER A 120 -24.58 3.79 6.59
C SER A 120 -24.72 2.45 7.34
N GLY A 121 -24.81 2.48 8.68
CA GLY A 121 -24.92 1.28 9.52
C GLY A 121 -23.61 0.50 9.72
N ARG A 122 -22.47 1.07 9.30
CA ARG A 122 -21.12 0.59 9.60
C ARG A 122 -20.47 1.47 10.69
N HIS A 123 -19.79 0.85 11.64
CA HIS A 123 -18.95 1.50 12.64
C HIS A 123 -17.54 1.63 12.07
N LEU A 124 -17.13 2.87 11.78
CA LEU A 124 -15.84 3.16 11.16
C LEU A 124 -14.93 3.87 12.15
N ARG A 125 -13.68 3.40 12.27
CA ARG A 125 -12.63 4.11 13.00
C ARG A 125 -11.78 4.87 11.99
N LEU A 126 -11.74 6.18 12.16
CA LEU A 126 -10.95 7.09 11.34
C LEU A 126 -9.66 7.43 12.08
N VAL A 127 -8.55 7.43 11.33
CA VAL A 127 -7.25 7.89 11.82
C VAL A 127 -6.62 8.78 10.76
N CYS A 128 -6.36 10.03 11.10
CA CYS A 128 -5.61 10.99 10.30
C CYS A 128 -4.19 11.12 10.85
N GLN A 129 -3.21 10.94 9.98
CA GLN A 129 -1.78 11.12 10.29
C GLN A 129 -1.23 12.25 9.44
N HIS A 130 -0.55 13.20 10.09
CA HIS A 130 0.19 14.24 9.39
C HIS A 130 1.59 13.73 9.03
N HIS A 131 1.98 13.90 7.77
CA HIS A 131 3.31 13.60 7.28
C HIS A 131 3.98 14.92 6.86
N ALA A 132 4.96 15.37 7.65
CA ALA A 132 5.77 16.52 7.31
C ALA A 132 6.77 16.20 6.18
N LEU A 133 7.02 17.16 5.30
CA LEU A 133 8.12 17.12 4.32
C LEU A 133 9.46 17.40 5.03
N SER A 134 9.90 16.48 5.88
CA SER A 134 11.15 16.63 6.62
C SER A 134 12.06 15.44 6.36
N GLY A 135 13.09 15.66 5.53
CA GLY A 135 14.21 14.74 5.36
C GLY A 135 14.45 14.27 3.91
N GLU A 136 15.73 14.10 3.59
CA GLU A 136 16.25 13.55 2.34
C GLU A 136 15.73 12.10 2.17
N GLY A 137 14.58 11.94 1.53
CA GLY A 137 13.89 10.65 1.34
C GLY A 137 12.37 10.67 1.56
N SER A 138 11.82 11.68 2.26
CA SER A 138 10.37 11.84 2.35
C SER A 138 9.83 12.40 1.03
N ARG A 139 9.05 11.59 0.30
CA ARG A 139 8.47 11.96 -1.00
C ARG A 139 7.03 12.48 -0.90
N PHE A 140 6.45 12.49 0.30
CA PHE A 140 5.07 12.88 0.51
C PHE A 140 4.94 13.81 1.73
N GLY A 141 4.21 14.89 1.52
CA GLY A 141 3.81 15.86 2.53
C GLY A 141 2.32 16.02 2.51
N GLY A 142 1.69 16.03 3.69
CA GLY A 142 0.25 16.23 3.82
C GLY A 142 -0.38 15.31 4.85
N HIS A 143 -1.60 14.86 4.58
CA HIS A 143 -2.41 14.10 5.52
C HIS A 143 -2.86 12.78 4.91
N VAL A 144 -2.71 11.68 5.64
CA VAL A 144 -3.27 10.38 5.27
C VAL A 144 -4.35 10.03 6.27
N ILE A 145 -5.56 9.80 5.76
CA ILE A 145 -6.71 9.34 6.53
C ILE A 145 -6.94 7.87 6.19
N THR A 146 -7.06 7.06 7.24
CA THR A 146 -7.46 5.65 7.15
C THR A 146 -8.82 5.46 7.80
N ALA A 147 -9.63 4.57 7.23
CA ALA A 147 -10.98 4.25 7.69
C ALA A 147 -11.13 2.74 7.80
N GLN A 148 -11.35 2.23 9.01
CA GLN A 148 -11.47 0.80 9.25
C GLN A 148 -12.88 0.46 9.73
N ASP A 149 -13.54 -0.49 9.07
CA ASP A 149 -14.81 -1.05 9.53
C ASP A 149 -14.57 -2.07 10.64
N PHE A 150 -15.11 -1.80 11.84
CA PHE A 150 -15.05 -2.70 12.99
C PHE A 150 -16.43 -3.19 13.44
N THR A 151 -17.45 -3.04 12.59
CA THR A 151 -18.84 -3.42 12.86
C THR A 151 -18.99 -4.89 13.26
N GLY A 152 -18.24 -5.79 12.61
CA GLY A 152 -18.29 -7.23 12.90
C GLY A 152 -17.86 -7.54 14.34
N ILE A 153 -16.78 -6.89 14.79
CA ILE A 153 -16.23 -7.04 16.15
C ILE A 153 -17.26 -6.54 17.17
N MET A 154 -17.88 -5.38 16.93
CA MET A 154 -18.91 -4.82 17.81
C MET A 154 -20.12 -5.74 17.94
N ARG A 155 -20.65 -6.25 16.83
CA ARG A 155 -21.81 -7.16 16.85
C ARG A 155 -21.52 -8.46 17.60
N GLN A 156 -20.30 -8.98 17.49
CA GLN A 156 -19.90 -10.19 18.23
C GLN A 156 -19.82 -9.94 19.74
N GLU A 157 -19.24 -8.81 20.13
CA GLU A 157 -19.19 -8.38 21.54
C GLU A 157 -20.59 -8.16 22.13
N GLU A 158 -21.50 -7.53 21.38
CA GLU A 158 -22.90 -7.34 21.79
C GLU A 158 -23.63 -8.68 22.00
N ARG A 159 -23.49 -9.62 21.05
CA ARG A 159 -24.08 -10.96 21.18
C ARG A 159 -23.54 -11.69 22.40
N ARG A 160 -22.23 -11.61 22.67
CA ARG A 160 -21.61 -12.21 23.84
C ARG A 160 -22.17 -11.63 25.13
N LYS A 161 -22.30 -10.30 25.22
CA LYS A 161 -22.88 -9.61 26.39
C LYS A 161 -24.34 -10.00 26.61
N ALA A 162 -25.14 -10.03 25.54
CA ALA A 162 -26.54 -10.44 25.61
C ALA A 162 -26.70 -11.89 26.10
N PHE A 163 -25.84 -12.81 25.63
CA PHE A 163 -25.82 -14.19 26.09
C PHE A 163 -25.51 -14.28 27.60
N VAL A 164 -24.45 -13.62 28.07
CA VAL A 164 -24.09 -13.62 29.49
C VAL A 164 -25.21 -13.04 30.36
N ALA A 165 -25.85 -11.97 29.91
CA ALA A 165 -26.99 -11.37 30.60
C ALA A 165 -28.19 -12.33 30.67
N ASN A 166 -28.54 -12.99 29.56
CA ASN A 166 -29.65 -13.94 29.50
C ASN A 166 -29.42 -15.14 30.42
N VAL A 167 -28.23 -15.76 30.37
CA VAL A 167 -27.89 -16.88 31.25
C VAL A 167 -27.92 -16.45 32.73
N SER A 168 -27.44 -15.25 33.04
CA SER A 168 -27.49 -14.72 34.41
C SER A 168 -28.92 -14.49 34.90
N HIS A 169 -29.83 -14.12 34.01
CA HIS A 169 -31.23 -13.90 34.32
C HIS A 169 -31.97 -15.24 34.55
N GLU A 170 -31.75 -16.23 33.70
CA GLU A 170 -32.33 -17.58 33.87
C GLU A 170 -31.81 -18.30 35.12
N LEU A 171 -30.56 -18.07 35.52
CA LEU A 171 -30.00 -18.65 36.76
C LEU A 171 -30.49 -17.95 38.04
N LYS A 172 -30.98 -16.71 37.98
CA LYS A 172 -31.46 -15.93 39.14
C LYS A 172 -32.96 -16.08 39.42
N THR A 173 -33.73 -16.48 38.41
CA THR A 173 -35.18 -16.70 38.54
C THR A 173 -35.47 -18.18 38.29
N PRO A 174 -35.52 -19.02 39.34
CA PRO A 174 -36.00 -20.38 39.20
C PRO A 174 -37.50 -20.44 38.93
#